data_AF-A0A9Q4KZ97-F1
#
_entry.id   AF-A0A9Q4KZ97-F1
#
_cell.length_a   1.000
_cell.length_b   1.000
_cell.length_c   1.000
_cell.angle_alpha   90.00
_cell.angle_beta   90.00
_cell.angle_gamma   90.00
#
_symmetry.space_group_name_H-M   'P 1'
#
loop_
_entity.id
_entity.type
_entity.pdbx_description
1 polymer ?
#
loop_
_entity_poly.entity_id
_entity_poly.type
_entity_poly.pdbx_seq_one_letter_code
_entity_poly.pdbx_strand_id
1 'polypeptide(L)' 'MTGPRAEGSKRCPDCGAVLPLRDPLIGWWLCDDCLLAVTDDGERIE' A
#
# COMPACT_ATOMS: atom_id res chain seq x y z
N MET A 1 4.27 3.41 -26.23
CA MET A 1 3.32 3.68 -25.14
C MET A 1 3.60 2.69 -24.02
N THR A 2 4.43 3.08 -23.05
CA THR A 2 4.57 2.29 -21.82
C THR A 2 3.35 2.62 -20.98
N GLY A 3 2.34 1.74 -20.96
CA GLY A 3 1.22 1.85 -20.01
C GLY A 3 1.78 1.90 -18.59
N PRO A 4 1.10 2.57 -17.64
CA PRO A 4 1.54 2.59 -16.25
C PRO A 4 1.76 1.14 -15.83
N ARG A 5 3.02 0.81 -15.48
CA ARG A 5 3.37 -0.47 -14.88
C ARG A 5 2.30 -0.76 -13.85
N ALA A 6 1.69 -1.94 -13.90
CA ALA A 6 0.84 -2.42 -12.82
C ALA A 6 1.58 -2.17 -11.51
N GLU A 7 1.20 -1.09 -10.81
CA GLU A 7 1.74 -0.74 -9.50
C GLU A 7 1.29 -1.90 -8.63
N GLY A 8 2.26 -2.77 -8.34
CA GLY A 8 2.02 -4.08 -7.77
C GLY A 8 1.11 -3.92 -6.57
N SER A 9 0.00 -4.67 -6.57
CA SER A 9 -0.89 -4.79 -5.44
C SER A 9 -0.05 -5.10 -4.19
N LYS A 10 0.24 -4.07 -3.40
CA LYS A 10 1.13 -4.18 -2.25
C LYS A 10 0.41 -5.00 -1.20
N ARG A 11 1.14 -5.70 -0.34
CA ARG A 11 0.54 -6.48 0.75
C ARG A 11 0.85 -5.86 2.09
N CYS A 12 -0.11 -5.91 3.00
CA CYS A 12 0.09 -5.53 4.39
C CYS A 12 1.16 -6.44 5.01
N PRO A 13 2.20 -5.89 5.66
CA PRO A 13 3.24 -6.68 6.30
C PRO A 13 2.78 -7.39 7.58
N ASP A 14 1.54 -7.13 8.04
CA ASP A 14 1.00 -7.72 9.26
C ASP A 14 0.06 -8.89 8.95
N CYS A 15 -1.00 -8.66 8.17
CA CYS A 15 -1.99 -9.68 7.83
C CYS A 15 -1.80 -10.30 6.43
N GLY A 16 -0.94 -9.75 5.58
CA GLY A 16 -0.76 -10.20 4.20
C GLY A 16 -1.89 -9.79 3.24
N ALA A 17 -2.89 -9.03 3.70
CA ALA A 17 -3.98 -8.53 2.87
C ALA A 17 -3.45 -7.64 1.73
N VAL A 18 -4.12 -7.67 0.59
CA VAL A 18 -3.79 -6.77 -0.52
C VAL A 18 -4.22 -5.36 -0.15
N LEU A 19 -3.26 -4.44 -0.11
CA LEU A 19 -3.49 -3.02 0.08
C LEU A 19 -4.14 -2.45 -1.18
N PRO A 20 -5.16 -1.59 -1.04
CA PRO A 20 -5.79 -0.94 -2.17
C PRO A 20 -4.79 -0.06 -2.94
N LEU A 21 -5.15 0.37 -4.15
CA LEU A 21 -4.29 1.25 -4.94
C LEU A 21 -3.94 2.50 -4.12
N ARG A 22 -2.65 2.89 -4.14
CA ARG A 22 -2.13 4.02 -3.36
C ARG A 22 -2.91 5.29 -3.70
N ASP A 23 -3.39 5.99 -2.68
CA ASP A 23 -3.91 7.33 -2.89
C ASP A 23 -2.73 8.30 -3.11
N PRO A 24 -2.70 9.02 -4.26
CA PRO A 24 -1.57 9.89 -4.60
C PRO A 24 -1.42 11.10 -3.67
N LEU A 25 -2.44 11.43 -2.86
CA LEU A 25 -2.38 12.54 -1.89
C LEU A 25 -1.86 12.09 -0.52
N ILE A 26 -2.12 10.84 -0.15
CA ILE A 26 -1.85 10.35 1.22
C ILE A 26 -0.41 9.85 1.36
N GLY A 27 0.27 9.48 0.28
CA GLY A 27 1.70 9.15 0.30
C GLY A 27 2.03 7.79 0.94
N TRP A 28 1.11 7.20 1.69
CA TRP A 28 1.15 5.87 2.33
C TRP A 28 -0.12 5.07 2.02
N TRP A 29 -0.07 3.74 2.21
CA TRP A 29 -1.20 2.83 2.06
C TRP A 29 -1.84 2.55 3.41
N LEU A 30 -3.17 2.53 3.47
CA LEU A 30 -3.89 2.03 4.64
C LEU A 30 -4.33 0.59 4.39
N CYS A 31 -4.08 -0.30 5.35
CA CYS A 31 -4.73 -1.60 5.38
C CYS A 31 -6.10 -1.46 6.04
N ASP A 32 -7.19 -1.82 5.35
CA ASP A 32 -8.54 -1.78 5.93
C ASP A 32 -8.73 -2.80 7.07
N ASP A 33 -8.05 -3.96 7.00
CA ASP A 33 -8.15 -5.01 8.04
C ASP A 33 -7.42 -4.65 9.33
N CYS A 34 -6.17 -4.20 9.21
CA CYS A 34 -5.32 -3.88 10.37
C CYS A 34 -5.41 -2.41 10.79
N LEU A 35 -6.04 -1.55 9.98
CA LEU A 35 -5.98 -0.09 10.09
C LEU A 35 -4.54 0.44 10.18
N LEU A 36 -3.62 -0.28 9.54
CA LEU A 36 -2.18 -0.03 9.61
C LEU A 36 -1.74 0.79 8.40
N ALA A 37 -1.06 1.90 8.67
CA ALA A 37 -0.44 2.73 7.64
C ALA A 37 0.93 2.16 7.23
N VAL A 38 1.16 2.06 5.93
CA VAL A 38 2.35 1.44 5.31
C VAL A 38 2.99 2.41 4.33
N THR A 39 4.31 2.62 4.43
CA THR A 39 5.09 3.48 3.53
C THR A 39 5.28 2.88 2.13
N ASP A 40 5.90 3.62 1.21
CA ASP A 40 6.35 3.14 -0.12
C ASP A 40 7.37 2.01 -0.07
N ASP A 41 8.19 1.98 0.97
CA ASP A 41 9.14 0.89 1.21
C ASP A 41 8.49 -0.36 1.83
N GLY A 42 7.25 -0.24 2.33
CA GLY A 42 6.53 -1.35 2.97
C GLY A 42 6.71 -1.40 4.48
N GLU A 43 7.27 -0.34 5.05
CA GLU A 43 7.45 -0.19 6.48
C GLU A 43 6.19 0.33 7.15
N ARG A 44 6.02 0.00 8.43
CA ARG A 44 4.88 0.44 9.24
C ARG A 44 5.13 1.88 9.70
N ILE A 45 4.10 2.70 9.67
CA ILE A 45 4.13 4.05 10.26
C ILE A 45 3.50 3.95 11.65
N GLU A 46 4.29 4.30 12.68
CA GLU A 46 3.87 4.34 14.09
C GLU A 46 3.21 5.67 14.46
#